data_AF-A0A147IKE7-F1
#
_entry.id   AF-A0A147IKE7-F1
#
_cell.length_a   1.000
_cell.length_b   1.000
_cell.length_c   1.000
_cell.angle_alpha   90.00
_cell.angle_beta   90.00
_cell.angle_gamma   90.00
#
_symmetry.space_group_name_H-M   'P 1'
#
loop_
_entity.id
_entity.type
_entity.pdbx_description
1 polymer ?
#
loop_
_entity_poly.entity_id
_entity_poly.type
_entity_poly.pdbx_seq_one_letter_code
_entity_poly.pdbx_strand_id
1 'polypeptide(L)'
;MTNKDTLAAIAIEIETLGDELRKVSNYIDILGKPAVDKAAAINKALVNAKDRFATALADEQVEARSQRLSRFSDIRVEVRPGDNLNSTGFLIKYVRDTWDITANASVPKEHECNGFSALDDDAFDYLVTEKPHAIPAAIMALAPGKPREAFTLYMQGKQRGYFTSALAA
;
A
#
# COMPACT_ATOMS: atom_id res chain seq x y z
N MET A 1 21.55 14.32 -10.72
CA MET A 1 22.02 12.99 -10.28
C MET A 1 21.20 11.96 -11.02
N THR A 2 21.78 11.30 -12.03
CA THR A 2 21.15 10.21 -12.77
C THR A 2 21.21 8.96 -11.92
N ASN A 3 20.13 8.67 -11.19
CA ASN A 3 20.03 7.47 -10.38
C ASN A 3 20.07 6.26 -11.32
N LYS A 4 21.17 5.50 -11.27
CA LYS A 4 21.37 4.26 -12.04
C LYS A 4 20.60 3.06 -11.46
N ASP A 5 19.78 3.29 -10.44
CA ASP A 5 19.01 2.28 -9.71
C ASP A 5 17.52 2.30 -10.10
N THR A 6 17.21 2.44 -11.40
CA THR A 6 15.83 2.16 -11.84
C THR A 6 15.61 0.65 -11.80
N LEU A 7 14.39 0.20 -11.50
CA LEU A 7 14.04 -1.23 -11.51
C LEU A 7 14.43 -1.90 -12.83
N ALA A 8 14.30 -1.20 -13.95
CA ALA A 8 14.73 -1.66 -15.26
C ALA A 8 16.25 -1.89 -15.34
N ALA A 9 17.06 -1.01 -14.77
CA ALA A 9 18.52 -1.16 -14.74
C ALA A 9 18.94 -2.37 -13.88
N ILE A 10 18.31 -2.56 -12.73
CA ILE A 10 18.59 -3.72 -11.85
C ILE A 10 18.13 -5.03 -12.52
N ALA A 11 17.01 -5.02 -13.25
CA ALA A 11 16.56 -6.19 -14.02
C ALA A 11 17.56 -6.60 -15.11
N ILE A 12 18.10 -5.63 -15.86
CA ILE A 12 19.15 -5.86 -16.87
C ILE A 12 20.44 -6.39 -16.21
N GLU A 13 20.80 -5.88 -15.03
CA GLU A 13 21.93 -6.38 -14.25
C GLU A 13 21.73 -7.86 -13.87
N ILE A 14 20.54 -8.24 -13.40
CA ILE A 14 20.21 -9.63 -13.04
C ILE A 14 20.29 -10.54 -14.28
N GLU A 15 19.77 -10.11 -15.42
CA GLU A 15 19.84 -10.87 -16.68
C GLU A 15 21.30 -11.09 -17.11
N THR A 16 22.10 -10.02 -17.09
CA THR A 16 23.52 -10.06 -17.45
C THR A 16 24.30 -11.00 -16.54
N LEU A 17 24.12 -10.88 -15.21
CA LEU A 17 24.77 -11.76 -14.23
C LEU A 17 24.32 -13.21 -14.38
N GLY A 18 23.06 -13.45 -14.73
CA GLY A 18 22.53 -14.79 -15.02
C GLY A 18 23.19 -15.43 -16.24
N ASP A 19 23.36 -14.66 -17.32
CA ASP A 19 24.04 -15.12 -18.53
C ASP A 19 25.54 -15.34 -18.32
N GLU A 20 26.20 -14.47 -17.56
CA GLU A 20 27.60 -14.64 -17.16
C GLU A 20 27.79 -15.89 -16.29
N LEU A 21 26.89 -16.12 -15.33
CA LEU A 21 26.92 -17.32 -14.50
C LEU A 21 26.77 -18.57 -15.36
N ARG A 22 25.85 -18.59 -16.33
CA ARG A 22 25.66 -19.72 -17.26
C ARG A 22 26.93 -19.99 -18.06
N LYS A 23 27.55 -18.94 -18.62
CA LYS A 23 28.81 -19.05 -19.36
C LYS A 23 29.93 -19.61 -18.48
N VAL A 24 30.17 -19.03 -17.30
CA VAL A 24 31.24 -19.48 -16.40
C VAL A 24 31.00 -20.91 -15.92
N SER A 25 29.76 -21.28 -15.63
CA SER A 25 29.38 -22.64 -15.20
C SER A 25 29.72 -23.68 -16.26
N ASN A 26 29.49 -23.37 -17.55
CA ASN A 26 29.84 -24.27 -18.66
C ASN A 26 31.35 -24.50 -18.82
N TYR A 27 32.19 -23.64 -18.24
CA TYR A 27 33.65 -23.78 -18.29
C TYR A 27 34.26 -24.33 -16.99
N ILE A 28 33.46 -24.67 -15.98
CA ILE A 28 33.97 -25.18 -14.70
C ILE A 28 34.79 -26.46 -14.88
N ASP A 29 34.31 -27.39 -15.71
CA ASP A 29 34.99 -28.68 -15.93
C ASP A 29 36.34 -28.52 -16.67
N ILE A 30 36.52 -27.40 -17.39
CA ILE A 30 37.72 -27.11 -18.18
C ILE A 30 38.71 -26.25 -17.38
N LEU A 31 38.20 -25.22 -16.68
CA LEU A 31 39.01 -24.22 -15.99
C LEU A 31 39.22 -24.55 -14.50
N GLY A 32 38.43 -25.45 -13.92
CA GLY A 32 38.54 -25.90 -12.55
C GLY A 32 38.27 -24.78 -11.53
N LYS A 33 39.09 -24.75 -10.47
CA LYS A 33 38.90 -23.89 -9.28
C LYS A 33 38.70 -22.39 -9.60
N PRO A 34 39.46 -21.73 -10.50
CA PRO A 34 39.20 -20.35 -10.89
C PRO A 34 37.78 -20.08 -11.41
N ALA A 35 37.18 -21.00 -12.15
CA ALA A 35 35.82 -20.85 -12.65
C ALA A 35 34.79 -21.07 -11.54
N VAL A 36 35.05 -21.98 -10.59
CA VAL A 36 34.22 -22.16 -9.38
C VAL A 36 34.19 -20.88 -8.53
N ASP A 37 35.36 -20.29 -8.26
CA ASP A 37 35.47 -19.07 -7.46
C ASP A 37 34.76 -17.89 -8.14
N LYS A 38 34.89 -17.79 -9.47
CA LYS A 38 34.20 -16.76 -10.25
C LYS A 38 32.68 -16.98 -10.30
N ALA A 39 32.21 -18.22 -10.46
CA ALA A 39 30.79 -18.55 -10.40
C ALA A 39 30.18 -18.21 -9.02
N ALA A 40 30.91 -18.49 -7.93
CA ALA A 40 30.47 -18.13 -6.58
C ALA A 40 30.36 -16.60 -6.40
N ALA A 41 31.33 -15.84 -6.93
CA ALA A 41 31.29 -14.38 -6.90
C ALA A 41 30.10 -13.81 -7.69
N ILE A 42 29.85 -14.31 -8.91
CA ILE A 42 28.70 -13.90 -9.74
C ILE A 42 27.39 -14.27 -9.05
N ASN A 43 27.29 -15.46 -8.46
CA ASN A 43 26.08 -15.88 -7.74
C ASN A 43 25.79 -14.97 -6.53
N LYS A 44 26.83 -14.56 -5.78
CA LYS A 44 26.68 -13.59 -4.69
C LYS A 44 26.18 -12.24 -5.20
N ALA A 45 26.72 -11.75 -6.31
CA ALA A 45 26.27 -10.51 -6.94
C ALA A 45 24.80 -10.61 -7.41
N LEU A 46 24.40 -11.76 -7.94
CA LEU A 46 23.04 -12.03 -8.41
C LEU A 46 22.04 -12.02 -7.25
N VAL A 47 22.37 -12.66 -6.12
CA VAL A 47 21.54 -12.59 -4.91
C VAL A 47 21.38 -11.15 -4.42
N ASN A 48 22.48 -10.41 -4.33
CA ASN A 48 22.44 -9.01 -3.92
C ASN A 48 21.59 -8.14 -4.88
N ALA A 49 21.72 -8.33 -6.19
CA ALA A 49 20.92 -7.62 -7.19
C ALA A 49 19.41 -7.95 -7.06
N LYS A 50 19.05 -9.21 -6.77
CA LYS A 50 17.67 -9.60 -6.48
C LYS A 50 17.12 -8.95 -5.22
N ASP A 51 17.91 -8.88 -4.15
CA ASP A 51 17.50 -8.22 -2.90
C ASP A 51 17.29 -6.71 -3.12
N ARG A 52 18.19 -6.06 -3.88
CA ARG A 52 18.03 -4.66 -4.30
C ARG A 52 16.78 -4.46 -5.15
N PHE A 53 16.50 -5.37 -6.09
CA PHE A 53 15.29 -5.33 -6.90
C PHE A 53 14.02 -5.43 -6.04
N ALA A 54 13.98 -6.37 -5.09
CA ALA A 54 12.84 -6.53 -4.19
C ALA A 54 12.62 -5.28 -3.31
N THR A 55 13.71 -4.70 -2.81
CA THR A 55 13.67 -3.45 -2.01
C THR A 55 13.15 -2.29 -2.84
N ALA A 56 13.73 -2.06 -4.02
CA ALA A 56 13.32 -0.98 -4.92
C ALA A 56 11.85 -1.11 -5.35
N LEU A 57 11.35 -2.34 -5.54
CA LEU A 57 9.96 -2.59 -5.87
C LEU A 57 9.02 -2.25 -4.70
N ALA A 58 9.43 -2.60 -3.47
CA ALA A 58 8.66 -2.24 -2.28
C ALA A 58 8.62 -0.71 -2.08
N ASP A 59 9.75 -0.03 -2.28
CA ASP A 59 9.86 1.42 -2.17
C ASP A 59 8.99 2.11 -3.23
N GLU A 60 9.02 1.65 -4.48
CA GLU A 60 8.16 2.20 -5.55
C GLU A 60 6.68 2.08 -5.21
N GLN A 61 6.25 0.95 -4.61
CA GLN A 61 4.86 0.79 -4.18
C GLN A 61 4.48 1.76 -3.06
N VAL A 62 5.39 2.01 -2.11
CA VAL A 62 5.19 2.98 -1.03
C VAL A 62 5.13 4.40 -1.58
N GLU A 63 6.04 4.76 -2.48
CA GLU A 63 6.08 6.08 -3.13
C GLU A 63 4.84 6.31 -3.99
N ALA A 64 4.46 5.35 -4.84
CA ALA A 64 3.26 5.44 -5.66
C ALA A 64 2.00 5.59 -4.79
N ARG A 65 1.94 4.87 -3.68
CA ARG A 65 0.86 5.02 -2.70
C ARG A 65 0.89 6.40 -2.05
N SER A 66 2.04 6.88 -1.60
CA SER A 66 2.18 8.22 -1.00
C SER A 66 1.77 9.32 -1.98
N GLN A 67 2.17 9.22 -3.25
CA GLN A 67 1.80 10.17 -4.31
C GLN A 67 0.30 10.10 -4.63
N ARG A 68 -0.30 8.90 -4.55
CA ARG A 68 -1.74 8.75 -4.72
C ARG A 68 -2.50 9.41 -3.57
N LEU A 69 -2.05 9.20 -2.33
CA LEU A 69 -2.69 9.73 -1.13
C LEU A 69 -2.43 11.23 -0.91
N SER A 70 -1.36 11.80 -1.47
CA SER A 70 -1.05 13.23 -1.33
C SER A 70 -2.08 14.16 -1.96
N ARG A 71 -2.94 13.65 -2.86
CA ARG A 71 -4.08 14.40 -3.43
C ARG A 71 -5.20 14.66 -2.41
N PHE A 72 -5.16 13.99 -1.25
CA PHE A 72 -6.14 14.17 -0.18
C PHE A 72 -5.58 15.09 0.88
N SER A 73 -6.35 16.11 1.25
CA SER A 73 -5.95 17.08 2.27
C SER A 73 -6.71 16.90 3.58
N ASP A 74 -7.92 16.36 3.53
CA ASP A 74 -8.78 16.19 4.69
C ASP A 74 -9.76 15.03 4.53
N ILE A 75 -10.08 14.37 5.64
CA ILE A 75 -11.17 13.40 5.75
C ILE A 75 -11.74 13.41 7.16
N ARG A 76 -13.06 13.49 7.26
CA ARG A 76 -13.80 13.53 8.52
C ARG A 76 -15.00 12.59 8.43
N VAL A 77 -15.31 11.96 9.56
CA VAL A 77 -16.47 11.09 9.70
C VAL A 77 -17.41 11.69 10.74
N GLU A 78 -18.60 12.09 10.28
CA GLU A 78 -19.70 12.47 11.16
C GLU A 78 -20.50 11.22 11.52
N VAL A 79 -20.70 11.01 12.82
CA VAL A 79 -21.44 9.87 13.37
C VAL A 79 -22.87 10.30 13.64
N ARG A 80 -23.83 9.58 13.08
CA ARG A 80 -25.26 9.68 13.41
C ARG A 80 -25.61 8.50 14.30
N PRO A 81 -25.56 8.65 15.63
CA PRO A 81 -25.69 7.54 16.55
C PRO A 81 -27.06 6.86 16.42
N GLY A 82 -27.04 5.53 16.38
CA GLY A 82 -28.23 4.70 16.56
C GLY A 82 -28.10 3.85 17.82
N ASP A 83 -29.07 2.98 18.07
CA ASP A 83 -29.08 2.07 19.24
C ASP A 83 -27.88 1.11 19.29
N ASN A 84 -27.28 0.80 18.13
CA ASN A 84 -26.11 -0.05 18.01
C ASN A 84 -25.29 0.31 16.76
N LEU A 85 -24.14 -0.35 16.57
CA LEU A 85 -23.25 -0.08 15.44
C LEU A 85 -23.90 -0.36 14.07
N ASN A 86 -24.91 -1.23 14.01
CA ASN A 86 -25.64 -1.53 12.78
C ASN A 86 -26.67 -0.45 12.41
N SER A 87 -27.31 0.17 13.41
CA SER A 87 -28.21 1.30 13.21
C SER A 87 -27.51 2.66 13.18
N THR A 88 -26.21 2.70 13.47
CA THR A 88 -25.41 3.93 13.42
C THR A 88 -25.10 4.31 11.96
N GLY A 89 -25.49 5.53 11.59
CA GLY A 89 -25.16 6.13 10.30
C GLY A 89 -23.81 6.82 10.33
N PHE A 90 -23.11 6.83 9.20
CA PHE A 90 -21.86 7.56 9.03
C PHE A 90 -21.96 8.45 7.79
N LEU A 91 -21.70 9.74 7.95
CA LEU A 91 -21.51 10.67 6.84
C LEU A 91 -20.03 10.97 6.74
N ILE A 92 -19.43 10.70 5.58
CA ILE A 92 -18.00 10.87 5.37
C ILE A 92 -17.81 12.03 4.42
N LYS A 93 -17.02 13.02 4.85
CA LYS A 93 -16.64 14.18 4.04
C LYS A 93 -15.14 14.17 3.85
N TYR A 94 -14.69 14.32 2.62
CA TYR A 94 -13.27 14.34 2.31
C TYR A 94 -12.96 15.33 1.20
N VAL A 95 -11.75 15.87 1.22
CA VAL A 95 -11.25 16.79 0.20
C VAL A 95 -10.20 16.09 -0.63
N ARG A 96 -10.41 16.06 -1.95
CA ARG A 96 -9.41 15.60 -2.91
C ARG A 96 -9.26 16.56 -4.06
N ASP A 97 -8.05 16.63 -4.58
CA ASP A 97 -7.79 17.33 -5.84
C ASP A 97 -8.53 16.65 -6.98
N THR A 98 -9.31 17.45 -7.71
CA THR A 98 -10.09 17.02 -8.87
C THR A 98 -9.78 17.96 -10.03
N TRP A 99 -9.65 17.42 -11.24
CA TRP A 99 -9.43 18.24 -12.43
C TRP A 99 -10.66 19.12 -12.72
N ASP A 100 -10.45 20.43 -12.74
CA ASP A 100 -11.46 21.41 -13.14
C ASP A 100 -11.15 21.91 -14.56
N ILE A 101 -12.08 21.63 -15.48
CA ILE A 101 -11.96 21.98 -16.91
C ILE A 101 -11.97 23.50 -17.11
N THR A 102 -12.68 24.25 -16.26
CA THR A 102 -12.76 25.71 -16.35
C THR A 102 -11.48 26.37 -15.86
N ALA A 103 -10.91 25.88 -14.77
CA ALA A 103 -9.64 26.39 -14.24
C ALA A 103 -8.41 25.81 -14.95
N ASN A 104 -8.58 24.75 -15.76
CA ASN A 104 -7.51 23.98 -16.39
C ASN A 104 -6.43 23.55 -15.39
N ALA A 105 -6.86 23.19 -14.18
CA ALA A 105 -6.00 22.85 -13.06
C ALA A 105 -6.70 21.83 -12.13
N SER A 106 -5.89 21.07 -11.38
CA SER A 106 -6.39 20.27 -10.27
C SER A 106 -6.66 21.18 -9.07
N VAL A 107 -7.90 21.20 -8.61
CA VAL A 107 -8.31 22.03 -7.47
C VAL A 107 -8.89 21.16 -6.36
N PRO A 108 -8.67 21.52 -5.07
CA PRO A 108 -9.27 20.81 -3.96
C PRO A 108 -10.79 20.92 -4.02
N LYS A 109 -11.48 19.77 -4.02
CA LYS A 109 -12.93 19.71 -4.00
C LYS A 109 -13.41 18.81 -2.86
N GLU A 110 -14.47 19.24 -2.19
CA GLU A 110 -15.14 18.44 -1.17
C GLU A 110 -16.06 17.39 -1.81
N HIS A 111 -16.01 16.18 -1.27
CA HIS A 111 -16.84 15.05 -1.65
C HIS A 111 -17.52 14.52 -0.39
N GLU A 112 -18.74 14.02 -0.55
CA GLU A 112 -19.55 13.50 0.54
C GLU A 112 -20.10 12.13 0.15
N CYS A 113 -20.04 11.17 1.08
CA CYS A 113 -20.69 9.88 0.91
C CYS A 113 -21.35 9.36 2.20
N ASN A 114 -22.42 8.60 2.01
CA ASN A 114 -23.20 8.01 3.10
C ASN A 114 -22.70 6.59 3.40
N GLY A 115 -21.79 6.51 4.37
CA GLY A 115 -21.24 5.27 4.87
C GLY A 115 -20.01 4.76 4.12
N PHE A 116 -19.21 3.96 4.82
CA PHE A 116 -17.91 3.49 4.35
C PHE A 116 -17.96 2.58 3.11
N SER A 117 -19.11 1.98 2.79
CA SER A 117 -19.28 1.16 1.58
C SER A 117 -19.36 1.98 0.29
N ALA A 118 -19.63 3.29 0.42
CA ALA A 118 -19.67 4.24 -0.70
C ALA A 118 -18.42 5.12 -0.76
N LEU A 119 -17.40 4.83 0.07
CA LEU A 119 -16.14 5.55 0.08
C LEU A 119 -15.21 4.97 -0.99
N ASP A 120 -14.60 5.83 -1.80
CA ASP A 120 -13.61 5.41 -2.79
C ASP A 120 -12.41 4.73 -2.12
N ASP A 121 -11.82 3.72 -2.77
CA ASP A 121 -10.70 2.94 -2.21
C ASP A 121 -9.52 3.80 -1.77
N ASP A 122 -9.18 4.84 -2.53
CA ASP A 122 -8.09 5.76 -2.18
C ASP A 122 -8.44 6.65 -0.97
N ALA A 123 -9.69 7.06 -0.83
CA ALA A 123 -10.16 7.83 0.32
C ALA A 123 -10.22 6.95 1.59
N PHE A 124 -10.61 5.69 1.42
CA PHE A 124 -10.53 4.69 2.48
C PHE A 124 -9.07 4.44 2.89
N ASP A 125 -8.16 4.29 1.92
CA ASP A 125 -6.74 4.08 2.17
C ASP A 125 -6.12 5.27 2.92
N TYR A 126 -6.49 6.50 2.54
CA TYR A 126 -6.12 7.73 3.24
C TYR A 126 -6.64 7.75 4.69
N LEU A 127 -7.92 7.39 4.91
CA LEU A 127 -8.52 7.33 6.24
C LEU A 127 -7.77 6.37 7.17
N VAL A 128 -7.45 5.17 6.68
CA VAL A 128 -6.86 4.13 7.53
C VAL A 128 -5.37 4.30 7.79
N THR A 129 -4.63 5.07 6.97
CA THR A 129 -3.19 5.27 7.20
C THR A 129 -2.79 6.66 7.60
N GLU A 130 -3.34 7.71 7.00
CA GLU A 130 -2.94 9.09 7.31
C GLU A 130 -3.80 9.70 8.41
N LYS A 131 -5.08 9.32 8.48
CA LYS A 131 -6.06 9.89 9.41
C LYS A 131 -6.79 8.84 10.27
N PRO A 132 -6.09 7.89 10.92
CA PRO A 132 -6.76 6.84 11.70
C PRO A 132 -7.55 7.37 12.90
N HIS A 133 -7.25 8.57 13.38
CA HIS A 133 -8.00 9.26 14.44
C HIS A 133 -9.40 9.73 14.01
N ALA A 134 -9.65 9.88 12.71
CA ALA A 134 -10.97 10.23 12.18
C ALA A 134 -11.92 9.02 12.15
N ILE A 135 -11.42 7.81 12.41
CA ILE A 135 -12.22 6.60 12.47
C ILE A 135 -13.07 6.61 13.75
N PRO A 136 -14.39 6.41 13.66
CA PRO A 136 -15.26 6.37 14.82
C PRO A 136 -14.79 5.36 15.87
N ALA A 137 -14.80 5.77 17.14
CA ALA A 137 -14.32 4.95 18.26
C ALA A 137 -15.04 3.58 18.33
N ALA A 138 -16.33 3.53 18.02
CA ALA A 138 -17.10 2.29 18.00
C ALA A 138 -16.61 1.27 16.95
N ILE A 139 -16.07 1.74 15.81
CA ILE A 139 -15.44 0.88 14.81
C ILE A 139 -14.05 0.50 15.30
N MET A 140 -13.25 1.46 15.78
CA MET A 140 -11.89 1.21 16.26
C MET A 140 -11.86 0.21 17.45
N ALA A 141 -12.92 0.18 18.26
CA ALA A 141 -13.07 -0.77 19.37
C ALA A 141 -13.14 -2.24 18.91
N LEU A 142 -13.54 -2.52 17.66
CA LEU A 142 -13.57 -3.87 17.11
C LEU A 142 -12.17 -4.49 16.98
N ALA A 143 -11.15 -3.67 16.71
CA ALA A 143 -9.75 -4.06 16.72
C ALA A 143 -8.87 -2.87 17.15
N PRO A 144 -8.63 -2.70 18.46
CA PRO A 144 -7.91 -1.54 18.99
C PRO A 144 -6.52 -1.39 18.38
N GLY A 145 -6.20 -0.18 17.91
CA GLY A 145 -4.90 0.15 17.30
C GLY A 145 -4.68 -0.44 15.91
N LYS A 146 -5.68 -1.12 15.32
CA LYS A 146 -5.59 -1.75 14.01
C LYS A 146 -6.72 -1.30 13.08
N PRO A 147 -6.60 -0.11 12.46
CA PRO A 147 -7.63 0.50 11.61
C PRO A 147 -8.21 -0.44 10.54
N ARG A 148 -7.33 -1.16 9.81
CA ARG A 148 -7.76 -2.05 8.72
C ARG A 148 -8.54 -3.26 9.25
N GLU A 149 -8.07 -3.88 10.32
CA GLU A 149 -8.73 -5.03 10.95
C GLU A 149 -10.10 -4.63 11.51
N ALA A 150 -10.17 -3.46 12.16
CA ALA A 150 -11.41 -2.88 12.67
C ALA A 150 -12.45 -2.69 11.55
N PHE A 151 -12.04 -2.17 10.39
CA PHE A 151 -12.91 -2.04 9.23
C PHE A 151 -13.31 -3.38 8.61
N THR A 152 -12.41 -4.36 8.55
CA THR A 152 -12.75 -5.71 8.10
C THR A 152 -13.85 -6.31 8.97
N LEU A 153 -13.72 -6.23 10.30
CA LEU A 153 -14.74 -6.69 11.24
C LEU A 153 -16.03 -5.88 11.12
N TYR A 154 -15.93 -4.57 10.94
CA TYR A 154 -17.09 -3.71 10.72
C TYR A 154 -17.90 -4.11 9.48
N MET A 155 -17.22 -4.26 8.33
CA MET A 155 -17.87 -4.61 7.07
C MET A 155 -18.47 -6.02 7.09
N GLN A 156 -17.76 -6.98 7.69
CA GLN A 156 -18.27 -8.34 7.88
C GLN A 156 -19.49 -8.37 8.80
N GLY A 157 -19.45 -7.63 9.92
CA GLY A 157 -20.57 -7.53 10.85
C GLY A 157 -21.80 -6.87 10.20
N LYS A 158 -21.59 -5.83 9.39
CA LYS A 158 -22.66 -5.16 8.63
C LYS A 158 -23.33 -6.09 7.61
N GLN A 159 -22.54 -6.88 6.87
CA GLN A 159 -23.08 -7.85 5.91
C GLN A 159 -23.87 -8.98 6.59
N ARG A 160 -23.43 -9.42 7.77
CA ARG A 160 -24.07 -10.52 8.51
C ARG A 160 -25.24 -10.07 9.38
N GLY A 161 -25.42 -8.76 9.59
CA GLY A 161 -26.48 -8.19 10.41
C GLY A 161 -26.25 -8.29 11.93
N TYR A 162 -25.07 -8.71 12.38
CA TYR A 162 -24.74 -8.85 13.79
C TYR A 162 -23.34 -8.32 14.07
N PHE A 163 -23.25 -7.35 14.98
CA PHE A 163 -22.02 -7.02 15.69
C PHE A 163 -22.09 -7.71 17.03
N THR A 164 -21.20 -8.68 17.29
CA THR A 164 -21.03 -9.21 18.64
C THR A 164 -20.65 -8.04 19.55
N SER A 165 -21.53 -7.70 20.47
CA SER A 165 -21.36 -6.65 21.44
C SER A 165 -20.11 -6.90 22.28
N ALA A 166 -19.00 -6.29 21.89
CA ALA A 166 -17.91 -5.97 22.82
C ALA A 166 -18.19 -4.59 23.45
N LEU A 167 -19.38 -4.44 24.05
CA LEU A 167 -19.70 -3.35 24.96
C LEU A 167 -20.40 -3.96 26.18
N ALA A 168 -19.59 -4.64 26.98
CA ALA A 168 -19.87 -4.90 28.39
C ALA A 168 -18.52 -4.90 29.11
N ALA A 169 -18.13 -3.71 29.57
CA ALA A 169 -17.25 -3.50 30.72
C ALA A 169 -17.75 -2.25 31.44
#